data_AF-A0A7C4S6F2-F1
#
_entry.id   AF-A0A7C4S6F2-F1
#
_cell.length_a   1.000
_cell.length_b   1.000
_cell.length_c   1.000
_cell.angle_alpha   90.00
_cell.angle_beta   90.00
_cell.angle_gamma   90.00
#
_symmetry.space_group_name_H-M   'P 1'
#
loop_
_entity.id
_entity.type
_entity.pdbx_description
1 polymer ?
#
loop_
_entity_poly.entity_id
_entity_poly.type
_entity_poly.pdbx_seq_one_letter_code
_entity_poly.pdbx_strand_id
1 'polypeptide(L)'
;MDILPIIGMGSPSFRGGINSPRLVDFEVRHYQGYKTVTIQSAVRYDVPYSEYRKVSSAILQWSGKPVKNAGAKVIDLVRRASESYKRTMARYMDSLIKYSSYIQSTRDRIEWREYGRTFSLEDRLLSVPRAIVYTATWYTLGLPPTFLDAEFVIESYKSDEIDEILN
;
A
#
# COMPACT_ATOMS: atom_id res chain seq x y z
N MET A 1 0.64 -20.70 21.69
CA MET A 1 0.69 -19.24 21.86
C MET A 1 -0.24 -18.65 20.82
N ASP A 2 -1.20 -17.83 21.22
CA ASP A 2 -2.16 -17.24 20.28
C ASP A 2 -1.53 -16.02 19.58
N ILE A 3 -1.51 -16.04 18.25
CA ILE A 3 -1.03 -14.93 17.43
C ILE A 3 -2.24 -14.09 17.01
N LEU A 4 -2.23 -12.78 17.33
CA LEU A 4 -3.34 -11.86 17.04
C LEU A 4 -2.87 -10.68 16.17
N PRO A 5 -2.77 -10.85 14.84
CA PRO A 5 -2.17 -9.85 13.97
C PRO A 5 -3.00 -8.56 13.87
N ILE A 6 -2.30 -7.43 13.82
CA ILE A 6 -2.88 -6.11 13.57
C ILE A 6 -2.39 -5.61 12.21
N ILE A 7 -3.30 -5.19 11.34
CA ILE A 7 -2.95 -4.61 10.03
C ILE A 7 -3.26 -3.12 9.96
N GLY A 8 -2.28 -2.36 9.49
CA GLY A 8 -2.28 -0.90 9.41
C GLY A 8 -2.48 -0.39 7.98
N MET A 9 -3.70 -0.41 7.47
CA MET A 9 -3.99 -0.14 6.05
C MET A 9 -4.95 1.03 5.85
N GLY A 10 -4.74 1.77 4.76
CA GLY A 10 -5.52 2.95 4.40
C GLY A 10 -6.57 2.68 3.33
N SER A 11 -7.24 3.75 2.89
CA SER A 11 -8.25 3.67 1.83
C SER A 11 -7.64 3.56 0.42
N PRO A 12 -6.53 4.22 0.07
CA PRO A 12 -5.90 3.99 -1.24
C PRO A 12 -5.40 2.55 -1.38
N SER A 13 -5.57 1.96 -2.57
CA SER A 13 -5.11 0.59 -2.92
C SER A 13 -3.63 0.38 -2.58
N PHE A 14 -2.76 1.32 -2.95
CA PHE A 14 -1.33 1.27 -2.67
C PHE A 14 -0.98 1.21 -1.17
N ARG A 15 -1.91 1.60 -0.28
CA ARG A 15 -1.76 1.46 1.18
C ARG A 15 -2.62 0.34 1.77
N GLY A 16 -3.00 -0.64 0.94
CA GLY A 16 -3.73 -1.84 1.33
C GLY A 16 -5.24 -1.79 1.17
N GLY A 17 -5.84 -0.65 0.78
CA GLY A 17 -7.24 -0.58 0.33
C GLY A 17 -8.35 -0.93 1.33
N ILE A 18 -8.08 -1.55 2.49
CA ILE A 18 -9.09 -2.17 3.35
C ILE A 18 -10.05 -1.15 3.99
N ASN A 19 -9.62 0.11 4.10
CA ASN A 19 -10.48 1.21 4.56
C ASN A 19 -11.28 1.86 3.42
N SER A 20 -11.25 1.32 2.20
CA SER A 20 -12.04 1.80 1.06
C SER A 20 -13.40 1.13 1.00
N PRO A 21 -14.51 1.89 1.00
CA PRO A 21 -15.85 1.34 0.81
C PRO A 21 -16.02 0.53 -0.50
N ARG A 22 -15.17 0.81 -1.50
CA ARG A 22 -15.18 0.14 -2.80
C ARG A 22 -14.36 -1.16 -2.83
N LEU A 23 -13.33 -1.26 -1.99
CA LEU A 23 -12.39 -2.40 -2.02
C LEU A 23 -12.56 -3.35 -0.83
N VAL A 24 -13.15 -2.90 0.27
CA VAL A 24 -13.19 -3.64 1.54
C VAL A 24 -13.67 -5.09 1.38
N ASP A 25 -14.67 -5.34 0.52
CA ASP A 25 -15.24 -6.67 0.32
C ASP A 25 -14.23 -7.67 -0.29
N PHE A 26 -13.24 -7.18 -1.02
CA PHE A 26 -12.13 -7.95 -1.58
C PHE A 26 -10.96 -8.01 -0.59
N GLU A 27 -10.56 -6.88 -0.01
CA GLU A 27 -9.36 -6.78 0.83
C GLU A 27 -9.46 -7.61 2.11
N VAL A 28 -10.65 -7.70 2.72
CA VAL A 28 -10.85 -8.56 3.90
C VAL A 28 -10.62 -10.06 3.60
N ARG A 29 -10.75 -10.48 2.33
CA ARG A 29 -10.45 -11.84 1.87
C ARG A 29 -8.96 -12.04 1.64
N HIS A 30 -8.30 -11.05 1.02
CA HIS A 30 -6.87 -11.11 0.75
C HIS A 30 -6.05 -11.09 2.06
N TYR A 31 -6.48 -10.31 3.05
CA TYR A 31 -5.77 -10.18 4.32
C TYR A 31 -6.26 -11.11 5.43
N GLN A 32 -6.98 -12.19 5.08
CA GLN A 32 -7.44 -13.19 6.05
C GLN A 32 -6.34 -13.63 7.03
N GLY A 33 -6.71 -13.79 8.30
CA GLY A 33 -5.78 -14.08 9.40
C GLY A 33 -5.54 -12.89 10.34
N TYR A 34 -5.99 -11.68 9.99
CA TYR A 34 -5.93 -10.55 10.91
C TYR A 34 -6.91 -10.72 12.09
N LYS A 35 -6.55 -10.15 13.24
CA LYS A 35 -7.46 -9.95 14.37
C LYS A 35 -7.98 -8.52 14.45
N THR A 36 -7.13 -7.54 14.12
CA THR A 36 -7.46 -6.12 14.25
C THR A 36 -7.03 -5.35 13.01
N VAL A 37 -7.85 -4.39 12.58
CA VAL A 37 -7.54 -3.47 11.47
C VAL A 37 -7.63 -2.04 11.97
N THR A 38 -6.67 -1.20 11.59
CA THR A 38 -6.77 0.24 11.87
C THR A 38 -7.85 0.89 11.00
N ILE A 39 -8.70 1.71 11.62
CA ILE A 39 -9.62 2.62 10.92
C ILE A 39 -8.99 4.02 10.88
N GLN A 40 -8.61 4.45 9.69
CA GLN A 40 -7.89 5.69 9.44
C GLN A 40 -8.83 6.88 9.26
N SER A 41 -8.28 8.11 9.29
CA SER A 41 -9.07 9.34 9.17
C SER A 41 -9.94 9.40 7.91
N ALA A 42 -9.41 8.98 6.75
CA ALA A 42 -10.12 9.16 5.48
C ALA A 42 -11.50 8.50 5.46
N VAL A 43 -11.60 7.25 5.91
CA VAL A 43 -12.90 6.55 5.99
C VAL A 43 -13.81 7.05 7.12
N ARG A 44 -13.30 7.82 8.08
CA ARG A 44 -14.11 8.39 9.17
C ARG A 44 -14.68 9.77 8.84
N TYR A 45 -13.94 10.54 8.04
CA TYR A 45 -14.21 11.97 7.84
C TYR A 45 -14.51 12.34 6.39
N ASP A 46 -14.03 11.57 5.41
CA ASP A 46 -14.13 11.93 3.99
C ASP A 46 -15.22 11.15 3.25
N VAL A 47 -15.94 10.24 3.93
CA VAL A 47 -17.00 9.41 3.34
C VAL A 47 -18.28 9.47 4.20
N PRO A 48 -19.47 9.21 3.61
CA PRO A 48 -20.73 9.14 4.36
C PRO A 48 -20.70 8.07 5.47
N TYR A 49 -21.43 8.31 6.56
CA TYR A 49 -21.50 7.38 7.69
C TYR A 49 -21.98 5.97 7.29
N SER A 50 -22.87 5.87 6.31
CA SER A 50 -23.32 4.59 5.76
C SER A 50 -22.19 3.78 5.13
N GLU A 51 -21.27 4.42 4.40
CA GLU A 51 -20.09 3.78 3.81
C GLU A 51 -19.07 3.38 4.87
N TYR A 52 -18.84 4.25 5.86
CA TYR A 52 -18.03 3.87 7.04
C TYR A 52 -18.57 2.62 7.72
N ARG A 53 -19.90 2.55 7.92
CA ARG A 53 -20.55 1.39 8.53
C ARG A 53 -20.33 0.13 7.70
N LYS A 54 -20.50 0.20 6.37
CA LYS A 54 -20.17 -0.90 5.45
C LYS A 54 -18.75 -1.43 5.70
N VAL A 55 -17.75 -0.53 5.69
CA VAL A 55 -16.34 -0.89 5.89
C VAL A 55 -16.13 -1.55 7.25
N SER A 56 -16.65 -0.94 8.33
CA SER A 56 -16.48 -1.47 9.69
C SER A 56 -17.10 -2.85 9.86
N SER A 57 -18.30 -3.08 9.28
CA SER A 57 -19.00 -4.35 9.35
C SER A 57 -18.26 -5.46 8.59
N ALA A 58 -17.79 -5.17 7.38
CA ALA A 58 -17.00 -6.12 6.60
C ALA A 58 -15.71 -6.52 7.33
N ILE A 59 -14.98 -5.56 7.90
CA ILE A 59 -13.76 -5.82 8.68
C ILE A 59 -14.05 -6.73 9.89
N LEU A 60 -15.10 -6.44 10.66
CA LEU A 60 -15.46 -7.21 11.84
C LEU A 60 -15.91 -8.63 11.49
N GLN A 61 -16.66 -8.80 10.40
CA GLN A 61 -17.13 -10.11 9.93
C GLN A 61 -15.97 -11.07 9.57
N TRP A 62 -14.85 -10.52 9.11
CA TRP A 62 -13.68 -11.29 8.67
C TRP A 62 -12.54 -11.35 9.69
N SER A 63 -12.68 -10.68 10.84
CA SER A 63 -11.71 -10.77 11.94
C SER A 63 -11.59 -12.21 12.47
N GLY A 64 -10.36 -12.72 12.53
CA GLY A 64 -10.06 -14.05 13.05
C GLY A 64 -10.41 -15.20 12.10
N LYS A 65 -10.71 -14.91 10.83
CA LYS A 65 -10.82 -15.96 9.81
C LYS A 65 -9.47 -16.64 9.58
N PRO A 66 -9.44 -17.93 9.18
CA PRO A 66 -8.20 -18.66 8.94
C PRO A 66 -7.30 -17.94 7.94
N VAL A 67 -5.99 -17.96 8.19
CA VAL A 67 -4.99 -17.37 7.28
C VAL A 67 -5.02 -18.06 5.91
N LYS A 68 -4.92 -17.27 4.83
CA LYS A 68 -4.72 -17.81 3.48
C LYS A 68 -3.26 -18.28 3.37
N ASN A 69 -3.04 -19.52 2.93
CA ASN A 69 -1.70 -20.00 2.66
C ASN A 69 -1.08 -19.24 1.48
N ALA A 70 0.15 -18.76 1.66
CA ALA A 70 0.93 -18.20 0.58
C ALA A 70 1.47 -19.33 -0.32
N GLY A 71 1.47 -19.12 -1.63
CA GLY A 71 2.07 -20.06 -2.59
C GLY A 71 3.60 -20.14 -2.44
N ALA A 72 4.18 -21.28 -2.85
CA ALA A 72 5.62 -21.53 -2.72
C ALA A 72 6.50 -20.49 -3.46
N LYS A 73 5.96 -19.83 -4.49
CA LYS A 73 6.66 -18.85 -5.33
C LYS A 73 6.55 -17.39 -4.86
N VAL A 74 5.76 -17.11 -3.82
CA VAL A 74 5.50 -15.74 -3.35
C VAL A 74 6.79 -14.98 -3.02
N ILE A 75 7.78 -15.64 -2.42
CA ILE A 75 9.04 -15.00 -2.06
C ILE A 75 9.84 -14.55 -3.29
N ASP A 76 9.87 -15.37 -4.34
CA ASP A 76 10.56 -14.98 -5.59
C ASP A 76 9.81 -13.87 -6.32
N LEU A 77 8.48 -13.94 -6.39
CA LEU A 77 7.65 -12.90 -6.99
C LEU A 77 7.84 -11.55 -6.28
N VAL A 78 7.83 -11.54 -4.94
CA VAL A 78 8.08 -10.34 -4.14
C VAL A 78 9.46 -9.76 -4.41
N ARG A 79 10.49 -10.62 -4.56
CA ARG A 79 11.85 -10.18 -4.88
C ARG A 79 11.89 -9.49 -6.25
N ARG A 80 11.36 -10.13 -7.30
CA ARG A 80 11.34 -9.58 -8.67
C ARG A 80 10.51 -8.30 -8.77
N ALA A 81 9.32 -8.27 -8.16
CA ALA A 81 8.49 -7.08 -8.08
C ALA A 81 9.24 -5.93 -7.40
N SER A 82 9.92 -6.20 -6.28
CA SER A 82 10.69 -5.19 -5.55
C SER A 82 11.86 -4.63 -6.38
N GLU A 83 12.57 -5.48 -7.13
CA GLU A 83 13.67 -5.07 -8.00
C GLU A 83 13.17 -4.19 -9.15
N SER A 84 12.10 -4.61 -9.84
CA SER A 84 11.45 -3.86 -10.91
C SER A 84 10.93 -2.50 -10.42
N TYR A 85 10.26 -2.48 -9.27
CA TYR A 85 9.75 -1.26 -8.65
C TYR A 85 10.87 -0.27 -8.30
N LYS A 86 11.96 -0.75 -7.70
CA LYS A 86 13.13 0.08 -7.36
C LYS A 86 13.76 0.70 -8.60
N ARG A 87 13.91 -0.09 -9.68
CA ARG A 87 14.44 0.39 -10.97
C ARG A 87 13.55 1.49 -11.55
N THR A 88 12.24 1.32 -11.47
CA THR A 88 11.27 2.33 -11.90
C THR A 88 11.35 3.59 -11.04
N MET A 89 11.40 3.43 -9.73
CA MET A 89 11.48 4.53 -8.78
C MET A 89 12.75 5.36 -8.88
N ALA A 90 13.89 4.74 -9.24
CA ALA A 90 15.15 5.44 -9.44
C ALA A 90 15.01 6.63 -10.41
N ARG A 91 14.22 6.43 -11.49
CA ARG A 91 14.02 7.41 -12.57
C ARG A 91 13.22 8.64 -12.14
N TYR A 92 12.39 8.51 -11.12
CA TYR A 92 11.43 9.54 -10.71
C TYR A 92 11.71 10.13 -9.33
N MET A 93 12.79 9.71 -8.65
CA MET A 93 13.05 10.06 -7.27
C MET A 93 13.14 11.56 -7.03
N ASP A 94 13.90 12.29 -7.87
CA ASP A 94 14.09 13.74 -7.70
C ASP A 94 12.77 14.50 -7.86
N SER A 95 11.94 14.08 -8.82
CA SER A 95 10.60 14.63 -9.01
C SER A 95 9.71 14.34 -7.81
N LEU A 96 9.70 13.08 -7.34
CA LEU A 96 8.92 12.69 -6.17
C LEU A 96 9.29 13.53 -4.93
N ILE A 97 10.59 13.70 -4.65
CA ILE A 97 11.07 14.50 -3.52
C ILE A 97 10.62 15.95 -3.68
N LYS A 98 10.83 16.56 -4.86
CA LYS A 98 10.39 17.93 -5.15
C LYS A 98 8.90 18.11 -4.86
N TYR A 99 8.05 17.26 -5.43
CA TYR A 99 6.60 17.42 -5.31
C TYR A 99 6.03 17.02 -3.96
N SER A 100 6.71 16.12 -3.22
CA SER A 100 6.30 15.73 -1.87
C SER A 100 6.26 16.89 -0.88
N SER A 101 7.08 17.93 -1.10
CA SER A 101 7.12 19.12 -0.26
C SER A 101 5.85 19.98 -0.34
N TYR A 102 5.03 19.81 -1.39
CA TYR A 102 3.78 20.55 -1.58
C TYR A 102 2.55 19.83 -1.01
N ILE A 103 2.70 18.59 -0.53
CA ILE A 103 1.59 17.85 0.06
C ILE A 103 1.31 18.37 1.48
N GLN A 104 0.10 18.86 1.70
CA GLN A 104 -0.32 19.38 3.00
C GLN A 104 -0.48 18.26 4.04
N SER A 105 -0.07 18.54 5.28
CA SER A 105 -0.33 17.66 6.42
C SER A 105 -1.62 18.07 7.12
N THR A 106 -2.50 17.11 7.39
CA THR A 106 -3.75 17.32 8.14
C THR A 106 -3.61 17.10 9.65
N ARG A 107 -2.38 16.90 10.14
CA ARG A 107 -2.02 16.79 11.55
C ARG A 107 -0.67 17.43 11.80
N ASP A 108 -0.47 17.99 12.99
CA ASP A 108 0.85 18.42 13.42
C ASP A 108 1.79 17.21 13.49
N ARG A 109 2.90 17.32 12.76
CA ARG A 109 3.88 16.25 12.62
C ARG A 109 5.26 16.86 12.53
N ILE A 110 6.23 16.20 13.16
CA ILE A 110 7.65 16.48 12.95
C ILE A 110 7.97 16.25 11.47
N GLU A 111 8.70 17.19 10.87
CA GLU A 111 9.03 17.22 9.45
C GLU A 111 9.72 15.93 8.99
N TRP A 112 9.42 15.50 7.77
CA TRP A 112 9.98 14.27 7.22
C TRP A 112 11.50 14.38 6.97
N ARG A 113 12.06 15.58 6.93
CA ARG A 113 13.51 15.82 6.83
C ARG A 113 14.28 15.37 8.08
N GLU A 114 13.62 15.33 9.24
CA GLU A 114 14.22 14.86 10.50
C GLU A 114 13.95 13.38 10.79
N TYR A 115 12.91 12.79 10.18
CA TYR A 115 12.48 11.40 10.40
C TYR A 115 12.11 10.69 9.11
N GLY A 116 12.90 10.94 8.07
CA GLY A 116 12.76 10.32 6.75
C GLY A 116 13.24 8.87 6.80
N ARG A 117 12.64 8.02 5.97
CA ARG A 117 13.20 6.68 5.76
C ARG A 117 14.29 6.82 4.71
N THR A 118 15.53 6.55 5.10
CA THR A 118 16.65 6.54 4.18
C THR A 118 16.63 5.21 3.42
N PHE A 119 16.49 5.28 2.10
CA PHE A 119 16.69 4.14 1.23
C PHE A 119 18.05 4.29 0.55
N SER A 120 18.82 3.20 0.52
CA SER A 120 19.98 3.11 -0.37
C SER A 120 19.51 2.54 -1.70
N LEU A 121 19.73 3.30 -2.77
CA LEU A 121 19.55 2.86 -4.14
C LEU A 121 20.77 3.31 -4.93
N GLU A 122 21.52 2.35 -5.50
CA GLU A 122 22.69 2.61 -6.34
C GLU A 122 23.67 3.63 -5.70
N ASP A 123 24.09 3.36 -4.46
CA ASP A 123 25.04 4.19 -3.70
C ASP A 123 24.58 5.63 -3.35
N ARG A 124 23.30 5.96 -3.57
CA ARG A 124 22.68 7.21 -3.10
C ARG A 124 21.76 6.95 -1.91
N LEU A 125 22.01 7.66 -0.81
CA LEU A 125 21.10 7.75 0.34
C LEU A 125 19.97 8.72 -0.02
N LEU A 126 18.80 8.18 -0.35
CA LEU A 126 17.63 8.95 -0.74
C LEU A 126 16.61 8.94 0.40
N SER A 127 16.29 10.12 0.92
CA SER A 127 15.25 10.29 1.93
C SER A 127 13.89 10.28 1.23
N VAL A 128 13.11 9.22 1.45
CA VAL A 128 11.81 9.04 0.81
C VAL A 128 10.70 9.58 1.72
N PRO A 129 9.69 10.29 1.19
CA PRO A 129 8.57 10.77 1.99
C PRO A 129 7.81 9.62 2.64
N ARG A 130 7.14 9.90 3.77
CA ARG A 130 6.29 8.92 4.44
C ARG A 130 5.18 8.42 3.50
N ALA A 131 4.70 7.19 3.70
CA ALA A 131 3.75 6.52 2.81
C ALA A 131 2.50 7.34 2.44
N ILE A 132 1.96 8.16 3.35
CA ILE A 132 0.81 9.04 3.05
C ILE A 132 1.19 10.09 2.01
N VAL A 133 2.28 10.82 2.27
CA VAL A 133 2.80 11.87 1.38
C VAL A 133 3.23 11.24 0.06
N TYR A 134 3.97 10.14 0.10
CA TYR A 134 4.37 9.37 -1.07
C TYR A 134 3.18 9.04 -1.98
N THR A 135 2.13 8.45 -1.40
CA THR A 135 0.93 8.08 -2.16
C THR A 135 0.26 9.31 -2.75
N ALA A 136 0.06 10.35 -1.93
CA ALA A 136 -0.59 11.59 -2.36
C ALA A 136 0.17 12.27 -3.50
N THR A 137 1.51 12.37 -3.42
CA THR A 137 2.34 12.95 -4.47
C THR A 137 2.10 12.28 -5.82
N TRP A 138 2.08 10.94 -5.85
CA TRP A 138 1.85 10.19 -7.08
C TRP A 138 0.46 10.43 -7.68
N TYR A 139 -0.58 10.43 -6.84
CA TYR A 139 -1.92 10.82 -7.29
C TYR A 139 -1.96 12.26 -7.82
N THR A 140 -1.29 13.21 -7.15
CA THR A 140 -1.20 14.61 -7.61
C THR A 140 -0.47 14.73 -8.94
N LEU A 141 0.54 13.90 -9.19
CA LEU A 141 1.24 13.84 -10.47
C LEU A 141 0.45 13.14 -11.59
N GLY A 142 -0.77 12.66 -11.29
CA GLY A 142 -1.63 11.98 -12.25
C GLY A 142 -1.25 10.52 -12.51
N LEU A 143 -0.31 9.95 -11.76
CA LEU A 143 0.10 8.55 -11.88
C LEU A 143 -0.07 7.84 -10.53
N PRO A 144 -1.20 7.15 -10.29
CA PRO A 144 -1.39 6.36 -9.08
C PRO A 144 -0.23 5.38 -8.86
N PRO A 145 0.32 5.27 -7.64
CA PRO A 145 1.57 4.53 -7.40
C PRO A 145 1.44 3.02 -7.62
N THR A 146 0.23 2.46 -7.63
CA THR A 146 -0.02 1.06 -8.00
C THR A 146 0.37 0.76 -9.45
N PHE A 147 0.41 1.76 -10.34
CA PHE A 147 0.84 1.56 -11.73
C PHE A 147 2.36 1.55 -11.91
N LEU A 148 3.13 1.85 -10.87
CA LEU A 148 4.59 1.77 -10.94
C LEU A 148 5.09 0.32 -11.09
N ASP A 149 4.25 -0.66 -10.72
CA ASP A 149 4.51 -2.09 -10.90
C ASP A 149 4.19 -2.60 -12.32
N ALA A 150 3.79 -1.72 -13.25
CA ALA A 150 3.38 -2.13 -14.60
C ALA A 150 4.46 -2.93 -15.35
N GLU A 151 5.74 -2.59 -15.17
CA GLU A 151 6.87 -3.33 -15.76
C GLU A 151 6.86 -4.79 -15.31
N PHE A 152 6.77 -5.02 -13.99
CA PHE A 152 6.69 -6.36 -13.41
C PHE A 152 5.45 -7.13 -13.88
N VAL A 153 4.28 -6.50 -13.88
CA VAL A 153 3.02 -7.15 -14.32
C VAL A 153 3.10 -7.60 -15.77
N ILE A 154 3.67 -6.79 -16.66
CA ILE A 154 3.86 -7.13 -18.08
C ILE A 154 4.87 -8.28 -18.23
N GLU A 155 5.96 -8.28 -17.46
CA GLU A 155 6.94 -9.36 -17.48
C GLU A 155 6.34 -10.69 -17.00
N SER A 156 5.57 -10.67 -15.90
CA SER A 156 4.85 -11.85 -15.40
C SER A 156 3.83 -12.38 -16.38
N TYR A 157 3.12 -11.50 -17.10
CA TYR A 157 2.23 -11.92 -18.19
C TYR A 157 2.99 -12.62 -19.33
N LYS A 158 4.12 -12.06 -19.78
CA LYS A 158 4.95 -12.66 -20.84
C LYS A 158 5.58 -13.99 -20.43
N SER A 159 5.76 -14.20 -19.14
CA SER A 159 6.40 -15.40 -18.57
C SER A 159 5.39 -16.48 -18.16
N ASP A 160 4.09 -16.26 -18.43
CA ASP A 160 2.99 -17.15 -18.05
C ASP A 160 2.87 -17.38 -16.53
N GLU A 161 3.23 -16.36 -15.74
CA GLU A 161 3.22 -16.39 -14.26
C GLU A 161 2.11 -15.50 -13.67
N ILE A 162 1.30 -14.84 -14.50
CA ILE A 162 0.31 -13.87 -14.03
C ILE A 162 -0.75 -14.48 -13.12
N ASP A 163 -1.14 -15.72 -13.38
CA ASP A 163 -2.12 -16.44 -12.57
C ASP A 163 -1.59 -16.71 -11.16
N GLU A 164 -0.28 -16.83 -10.98
CA GLU A 164 0.32 -17.00 -9.65
C GLU A 164 0.19 -15.74 -8.78
N ILE A 165 0.03 -14.57 -9.42
CA ILE A 165 -0.17 -13.28 -8.75
C ILE A 165 -1.66 -13.05 -8.46
N LEU A 166 -2.55 -13.49 -9.36
CA LEU A 166 -3.99 -13.21 -9.29
C LEU A 166 -4.79 -14.24 -8.47
N ASN A 167 -4.19 -15.37 -8.06
CA ASN A 167 -4.83 -16.47 -7.32
C ASN A 167 -5.12 -16.22 -5.82
#